data_AF-A0A5D2YRF4-F1
#
_entry.id   AF-A0A5D2YRF4-F1
#
_cell.length_a   1.000
_cell.length_b   1.000
_cell.length_c   1.000
_cell.angle_alpha   90.00
_cell.angle_beta   90.00
_cell.angle_gamma   90.00
#
_symmetry.space_group_name_H-M   'P 1'
#
loop_
_entity.id
_entity.type
_entity.pdbx_description
1 polymer ?
#
loop_
_entity_poly.entity_id
_entity_poly.type
_entity_poly.pdbx_seq_one_letter_code
_entity_poly.pdbx_strand_id
1 'polypeptide(L)'
;MDRLHRTKDSSVALKCLYTIHNIINKGSFILKDQLAVYPSSGGRNFLNLSTFRDGSDSETCDMSAWVRWYAGILEQNLMVSRILGYHLNSPRSKNEIIGFLNSDLLKELDVLVNFADHLGNVPADSLYLQRKSLVHEIVRLVSEDYRSVQREIFVRVTELGARMASLSWSECTEFLSCINRFEGCKDRIAVLLVNRNRNDDLWGLIKETKANLVAAIEKKENKGKMVVVATADNESNNLTRFSQLFRLAPSGRWVEF
;
A
#
# COMPACT_ATOMS: atom_id res chain seq x y z
N MET A 1 -4.66 28.35 1.29
CA MET A 1 -3.31 27.72 1.23
C MET A 1 -2.17 28.73 1.41
N ASP A 2 -2.34 30.01 1.05
CA ASP A 2 -1.29 31.05 1.10
C ASP A 2 -0.49 31.14 2.41
N ARG A 3 -1.16 30.99 3.57
CA ARG A 3 -0.48 31.07 4.87
C ARG A 3 0.54 29.93 5.06
N LEU A 4 0.22 28.72 4.60
CA LEU A 4 1.08 27.55 4.71
C LEU A 4 2.34 27.70 3.85
N HIS A 5 2.23 28.25 2.64
CA HIS A 5 3.38 28.41 1.74
C HIS A 5 4.24 29.64 2.04
N ARG A 6 3.71 30.64 2.77
CA ARG A 6 4.46 31.86 3.12
C ARG A 6 5.13 31.79 4.49
N THR A 7 4.65 30.94 5.38
CA THR A 7 5.19 30.85 6.74
C THR A 7 6.53 30.13 6.76
N LYS A 8 7.48 30.63 7.58
CA LYS A 8 8.68 29.90 7.99
C LYS A 8 8.57 29.32 9.40
N ASP A 9 7.52 29.71 10.13
CA ASP A 9 7.25 29.25 11.50
C ASP A 9 6.58 27.87 11.48
N SER A 10 7.20 26.90 12.15
CA SER A 10 6.73 25.52 12.24
C SER A 10 5.39 25.38 12.97
N SER A 11 5.16 26.18 14.01
CA SER A 11 3.90 26.18 14.77
C SER A 11 2.75 26.67 13.90
N VAL A 12 2.97 27.74 13.14
CA VAL A 12 1.99 28.26 12.16
C VAL A 12 1.72 27.22 11.06
N ALA A 13 2.76 26.57 10.54
CA ALA A 13 2.61 25.52 9.53
C ALA A 13 1.80 24.33 10.06
N LEU A 14 2.11 23.81 11.26
CA LEU A 14 1.36 22.72 11.89
C LEU A 14 -0.10 23.10 12.16
N LYS A 15 -0.40 24.33 12.59
CA LYS A 15 -1.79 24.80 12.76
C LYS A 15 -2.55 24.85 11.44
N CYS A 16 -1.88 25.27 10.36
CA CYS A 16 -2.47 25.25 9.02
C CYS A 16 -2.79 23.81 8.59
N LEU A 17 -1.83 22.88 8.74
CA LEU A 17 -2.04 21.46 8.43
C LEU A 17 -3.15 20.84 9.30
N TYR A 18 -3.19 21.17 10.59
CA TYR A 18 -4.26 20.74 11.50
C TYR A 18 -5.64 21.22 11.05
N THR A 19 -5.72 22.45 10.56
CA THR A 19 -6.96 22.99 9.99
C THR A 19 -7.36 22.23 8.72
N ILE A 20 -6.40 21.97 7.83
CA ILE A 20 -6.63 21.19 6.60
C ILE A 20 -7.11 19.77 6.94
N HIS A 21 -6.51 19.10 7.91
CA HIS A 21 -6.94 17.79 8.36
C HIS A 21 -8.40 17.80 8.84
N ASN A 22 -8.79 18.79 9.64
CA ASN A 22 -10.19 18.93 10.05
C ASN A 22 -11.14 19.13 8.86
N ILE A 23 -10.72 19.83 7.80
CA ILE A 23 -11.52 19.98 6.57
C ILE A 23 -11.61 18.63 5.83
N ILE A 24 -10.52 17.88 5.72
CA ILE A 24 -10.54 16.53 5.11
C ILE A 24 -11.51 15.61 5.86
N ASN A 25 -11.54 15.70 7.19
CA ASN A 25 -12.36 14.80 8.01
C ASN A 25 -13.82 15.25 8.07
N LYS A 26 -14.08 16.54 8.34
CA LYS A 26 -15.40 17.08 8.69
C LYS A 26 -15.97 18.07 7.68
N GLY A 27 -15.18 18.51 6.70
CA GLY A 27 -15.62 19.46 5.69
C GLY A 27 -16.71 18.90 4.79
N SER A 28 -17.39 19.78 4.05
CA SER A 28 -18.35 19.37 3.03
C SER A 28 -17.64 18.63 1.89
N PHE A 29 -18.38 17.79 1.15
CA PHE A 29 -17.86 17.07 -0.01
C PHE A 29 -17.15 18.01 -1.01
N ILE A 30 -17.70 19.21 -1.25
CA ILE A 30 -17.11 20.22 -2.14
C ILE A 30 -15.73 20.66 -1.67
N LEU A 31 -15.54 20.90 -0.37
CA LEU A 31 -14.24 21.32 0.17
C LEU A 31 -13.21 20.19 0.09
N LYS A 32 -13.65 18.95 0.30
CA LYS A 32 -12.78 17.79 0.19
C LYS A 32 -12.37 17.54 -1.26
N ASP A 33 -13.30 17.69 -2.20
CA ASP A 33 -13.06 17.57 -3.64
C ASP A 33 -12.04 18.62 -4.11
N GLN A 34 -12.21 19.89 -3.71
CA GLN A 34 -11.25 20.96 -4.02
C GLN A 34 -9.84 20.71 -3.48
N LEU A 35 -9.72 20.04 -2.32
CA LEU A 35 -8.42 19.62 -1.78
C LEU A 35 -7.86 18.37 -2.49
N ALA A 36 -8.73 17.50 -3.00
CA ALA A 36 -8.39 16.30 -3.74
C ALA A 36 -8.07 16.57 -5.23
N VAL A 37 -8.27 17.80 -5.73
CA VAL A 37 -7.77 18.27 -7.04
C VAL A 37 -6.25 18.34 -6.98
N TYR A 38 -5.66 17.16 -7.06
CA TYR A 38 -4.28 16.92 -7.36
C TYR A 38 -4.21 16.77 -8.89
N PRO A 39 -3.49 17.64 -9.60
CA PRO A 39 -3.35 17.49 -11.03
C PRO A 39 -2.71 16.13 -11.31
N SER A 40 -3.42 15.29 -12.07
CA SER A 40 -2.95 13.95 -12.48
C SER A 40 -1.73 14.01 -13.42
N SER A 41 -1.23 15.22 -13.68
CA SER A 41 -0.24 15.61 -14.68
C SER A 41 0.72 16.68 -14.13
N GLY A 42 1.18 16.55 -12.88
CA GLY A 42 2.37 17.28 -12.41
C GLY A 42 2.23 18.78 -12.11
N GLY A 43 1.10 19.22 -11.54
CA GLY A 43 1.01 20.54 -10.90
C GLY A 43 1.42 20.53 -9.42
N ARG A 44 1.43 21.71 -8.79
CA ARG A 44 1.90 21.89 -7.40
C ARG A 44 0.96 21.18 -6.41
N ASN A 45 1.44 20.07 -5.85
CA ASN A 45 0.92 19.56 -4.60
C ASN A 45 1.00 20.64 -3.52
N PHE A 46 -0.15 21.19 -3.11
CA PHE A 46 -0.22 22.26 -2.11
C PHE A 46 0.22 21.81 -0.71
N LEU A 47 0.39 20.51 -0.49
CA LEU A 47 0.91 19.92 0.74
C LEU A 47 2.38 19.50 0.64
N ASN A 48 3.02 19.66 -0.53
CA ASN A 48 4.44 19.32 -0.67
C ASN A 48 5.28 20.31 0.15
N LEU A 49 5.59 19.89 1.37
CA LEU A 49 6.41 20.60 2.33
C LEU A 49 7.73 19.88 2.58
N SER A 50 8.15 18.97 1.68
CA SER A 50 9.38 18.15 1.83
C SER A 50 10.64 18.95 2.16
N THR A 51 10.71 20.21 1.72
CA THR A 51 11.83 21.15 1.95
C THR A 51 11.59 22.16 3.08
N PHE A 52 10.45 22.08 3.78
CA PHE A 52 10.12 22.98 4.88
C PHE A 52 11.13 22.88 6.01
N ARG A 53 11.62 24.03 6.48
CA ARG A 53 12.59 24.14 7.56
C ARG A 53 12.45 25.47 8.31
N ASP A 54 12.39 25.37 9.62
CA ASP A 54 12.42 26.46 10.58
C ASP A 54 13.68 26.32 11.44
N GLY A 55 14.71 27.08 11.06
CA GLY A 55 16.01 27.08 11.72
C GLY A 55 16.14 28.10 12.86
N SER A 56 15.02 28.55 13.43
CA SER A 56 15.02 29.57 14.49
C SER A 56 15.69 29.07 15.77
N ASP A 57 15.39 27.83 16.18
CA ASP A 57 16.03 27.12 17.28
C ASP A 57 16.03 25.58 17.06
N SER A 58 16.64 24.84 18.00
CA SER A 58 16.74 23.38 17.91
C SER A 58 15.37 22.69 17.92
N GLU A 59 14.43 23.19 18.73
CA GLU A 59 13.11 22.61 18.86
C GLU A 59 12.25 22.89 17.62
N THR A 60 12.40 24.06 16.99
CA THR A 60 11.73 24.38 15.72
C THR A 60 12.27 23.55 14.56
N CYS A 61 13.55 23.17 14.60
CA CYS A 61 14.12 22.24 13.63
C CYS A 61 13.45 20.86 13.74
N ASP A 62 13.25 20.37 14.96
CA ASP A 62 12.51 19.13 15.21
C ASP A 62 11.04 19.27 14.79
N MET A 63 10.38 20.38 15.12
CA MET A 63 9.01 20.66 14.66
C MET A 63 8.90 20.71 13.12
N SER A 64 9.96 21.11 12.41
CA SER A 64 9.99 21.06 10.93
C SER A 64 9.92 19.63 10.40
N ALA A 65 10.50 18.65 11.10
CA ALA A 65 10.33 17.25 10.77
C ALA A 65 8.87 16.81 10.93
N TRP A 66 8.19 17.28 11.99
CA TRP A 66 6.75 17.04 12.18
C TRP A 66 5.88 17.71 11.11
N VAL A 67 6.22 18.92 10.65
CA VAL A 67 5.52 19.57 9.53
C VAL A 67 5.59 18.71 8.27
N ARG A 68 6.79 18.24 7.92
CA ARG A 68 7.02 17.39 6.75
C ARG A 68 6.26 16.07 6.84
N TRP A 69 6.41 15.40 7.97
CA TRP A 69 5.74 14.13 8.23
C TRP A 69 4.22 14.27 8.16
N TYR A 70 3.66 15.27 8.84
CA TYR A 70 2.22 15.47 8.91
C TYR A 70 1.62 15.89 7.56
N ALA A 71 2.33 16.73 6.79
CA ALA A 71 1.89 17.07 5.44
C ALA A 71 1.82 15.82 4.55
N GLY A 72 2.82 14.94 4.62
CA GLY A 72 2.79 13.65 3.93
C GLY A 72 1.63 12.75 4.37
N ILE A 73 1.26 12.73 5.66
CA ILE A 73 0.08 11.99 6.13
C ILE A 73 -1.20 12.52 5.46
N LEU A 74 -1.36 13.84 5.36
CA LEU A 74 -2.51 14.43 4.70
C LEU A 74 -2.54 14.14 3.19
N GLU A 75 -1.38 14.09 2.53
CA GLU A 75 -1.28 13.64 1.14
C GLU A 75 -1.71 12.18 0.97
N GLN A 76 -1.27 11.29 1.88
CA GLN A 76 -1.70 9.88 1.88
C GLN A 76 -3.22 9.78 2.08
N ASN A 77 -3.82 10.56 2.99
CA ASN A 77 -5.28 10.58 3.19
C ASN A 77 -6.04 10.96 1.91
N LEU A 78 -5.56 11.97 1.18
CA LEU A 78 -6.17 12.39 -0.08
C LEU A 78 -5.98 11.34 -1.18
N MET A 79 -4.80 10.72 -1.26
CA MET A 79 -4.51 9.64 -2.21
C MET A 79 -5.40 8.42 -1.96
N VAL A 80 -5.50 7.99 -0.71
CA VAL A 80 -6.38 6.90 -0.27
C VAL A 80 -7.82 7.22 -0.64
N SER A 81 -8.31 8.43 -0.33
CA SER A 81 -9.68 8.82 -0.67
C SER A 81 -9.96 8.80 -2.17
N ARG A 82 -8.98 9.22 -2.99
CA ARG A 82 -9.10 9.23 -4.46
C ARG A 82 -9.15 7.82 -5.04
N ILE A 83 -8.30 6.91 -4.57
CA ILE A 83 -8.22 5.54 -5.09
C ILE A 83 -9.43 4.71 -4.65
N LEU A 84 -9.87 4.88 -3.40
CA LEU A 84 -11.09 4.23 -2.88
C LEU A 84 -12.37 4.78 -3.52
N GLY A 85 -12.34 6.02 -4.04
CA GLY A 85 -13.53 6.74 -4.49
C GLY A 85 -14.40 7.31 -3.37
N TYR A 86 -13.98 7.20 -2.11
CA TYR A 86 -14.67 7.75 -0.94
C TYR A 86 -13.67 8.07 0.19
N HIS A 87 -14.08 8.95 1.11
CA HIS A 87 -13.25 9.31 2.26
C HIS A 87 -13.31 8.26 3.38
N LEU A 88 -12.18 8.01 4.04
CA LEU A 88 -12.05 7.05 5.16
C LEU A 88 -13.05 7.26 6.32
N ASN A 89 -13.58 8.48 6.48
CA ASN A 89 -14.55 8.82 7.51
C ASN A 89 -16.02 8.70 7.05
N SER A 90 -16.25 8.27 5.80
CA SER A 90 -17.59 8.00 5.28
C SER A 90 -18.04 6.59 5.67
N PRO A 91 -19.31 6.39 6.06
CA PRO A 91 -19.83 5.04 6.26
C PRO A 91 -19.79 4.27 4.94
N ARG A 92 -19.12 3.11 4.94
CA ARG A 92 -19.03 2.24 3.76
C ARG A 92 -20.26 1.36 3.64
N SER A 93 -20.77 1.16 2.42
CA SER A 93 -21.66 0.04 2.12
C SER A 93 -20.80 -1.23 1.91
N LYS A 94 -21.09 -2.32 2.65
CA LYS A 94 -20.30 -3.57 2.57
C LYS A 94 -20.40 -4.28 1.21
N ASN A 95 -21.37 -3.92 0.38
CA ASN A 95 -21.76 -4.69 -0.81
C ASN A 95 -20.99 -4.32 -2.08
N GLU A 96 -20.10 -3.34 -2.04
CA GLU A 96 -19.41 -2.83 -3.24
C GLU A 96 -18.13 -3.62 -3.62
N ILE A 97 -17.45 -4.28 -2.67
CA ILE A 97 -16.12 -4.89 -2.89
C ILE A 97 -16.20 -6.18 -3.72
N ILE A 98 -17.30 -6.92 -3.61
CA ILE A 98 -17.46 -8.23 -4.24
C ILE A 98 -17.36 -8.13 -5.77
N GLY A 99 -17.70 -6.97 -6.36
CA GLY A 99 -17.62 -6.73 -7.80
C GLY A 99 -16.24 -6.31 -8.33
N PHE A 100 -15.24 -6.06 -7.48
CA PHE A 100 -13.95 -5.53 -7.91
C PHE A 100 -13.05 -6.61 -8.50
N LEU A 101 -12.18 -6.22 -9.44
CA LEU A 101 -11.10 -7.08 -9.93
C LEU A 101 -10.00 -7.23 -8.87
N ASN A 102 -9.28 -8.34 -8.89
CA ASN A 102 -8.17 -8.60 -7.96
C ASN A 102 -7.10 -7.50 -8.05
N SER A 103 -6.78 -7.05 -9.28
CA SER A 103 -5.84 -5.96 -9.52
C SER A 103 -6.29 -4.63 -8.93
N ASP A 104 -7.59 -4.36 -8.88
CA ASP A 104 -8.11 -3.12 -8.27
C ASP A 104 -8.06 -3.21 -6.74
N LEU A 105 -8.40 -4.37 -6.16
CA LEU A 105 -8.24 -4.62 -4.72
C LEU A 105 -6.78 -4.51 -4.28
N LEU A 106 -5.83 -4.98 -5.10
CA LEU A 106 -4.40 -4.87 -4.82
C LEU A 106 -3.92 -3.41 -4.87
N LYS A 107 -4.36 -2.61 -5.85
CA LYS A 107 -4.07 -1.17 -5.89
C LYS A 107 -4.61 -0.44 -4.68
N GLU A 108 -5.85 -0.75 -4.27
CA GLU A 108 -6.43 -0.15 -3.06
C GLU A 108 -5.67 -0.58 -1.80
N LEU A 109 -5.27 -1.85 -1.71
CA LEU A 109 -4.47 -2.34 -0.60
C LEU A 109 -3.10 -1.66 -0.55
N ASP A 110 -2.42 -1.49 -1.69
CA ASP A 110 -1.11 -0.84 -1.76
C ASP A 110 -1.15 0.58 -1.20
N VAL A 111 -2.14 1.41 -1.60
CA VAL A 111 -2.25 2.78 -1.09
C VAL A 111 -2.59 2.85 0.40
N LEU A 112 -3.35 1.90 0.92
CA LEU A 112 -3.62 1.79 2.36
C LEU A 112 -2.35 1.39 3.13
N VAL A 113 -1.54 0.49 2.58
CA VAL A 113 -0.25 0.11 3.16
C VAL A 113 0.77 1.26 3.06
N ASN A 114 0.76 2.05 1.98
CA ASN A 114 1.57 3.27 1.85
C ASN A 114 1.26 4.28 2.97
N PHE A 115 -0.02 4.47 3.30
CA PHE A 115 -0.42 5.30 4.44
C PHE A 115 0.21 4.78 5.75
N ALA A 116 0.09 3.47 6.02
CA ALA A 116 0.62 2.86 7.24
C ALA A 116 2.16 2.93 7.30
N ASP A 117 2.84 2.74 6.17
CA ASP A 117 4.29 2.86 6.10
C ASP A 117 4.76 4.30 6.37
N HIS A 118 4.09 5.29 5.76
CA HIS A 118 4.39 6.71 6.02
C HIS A 118 4.12 7.12 7.48
N LEU A 119 3.06 6.57 8.09
CA LEU A 119 2.79 6.70 9.53
C LEU A 119 3.94 6.14 10.38
N GLY A 120 4.53 5.02 9.97
CA GLY A 120 5.71 4.44 10.60
C GLY A 120 6.99 5.28 10.44
N ASN A 121 7.07 6.17 9.44
CA ASN A 121 8.21 7.07 9.20
C ASN A 121 8.14 8.35 10.05
N VAL A 122 7.70 8.24 11.30
CA VAL A 122 7.60 9.37 12.24
C VAL A 122 8.98 9.92 12.62
N PRO A 123 9.11 11.22 12.95
CA PRO A 123 10.34 11.80 13.51
C PRO A 123 10.71 11.23 14.89
N ALA A 124 11.30 10.03 14.91
CA ALA A 124 11.57 9.24 16.13
C ALA A 124 12.46 9.98 17.15
N ASP A 125 13.44 10.75 16.68
CA ASP A 125 14.36 11.51 17.55
C ASP A 125 13.67 12.65 18.31
N SER A 126 12.48 13.05 17.87
CA SER A 126 11.73 14.18 18.45
C SER A 126 10.36 13.78 19.01
N LEU A 127 10.17 12.50 19.37
CA LEU A 127 8.93 12.01 20.00
C LEU A 127 8.58 12.74 21.31
N TYR A 128 9.58 13.34 21.97
CA TYR A 128 9.36 14.19 23.14
C TYR A 128 8.39 15.36 22.87
N LEU A 129 8.26 15.79 21.61
CA LEU A 129 7.35 16.87 21.19
C LEU A 129 5.87 16.49 21.34
N GLN A 130 5.53 15.21 21.48
CA GLN A 130 4.15 14.77 21.75
C GLN A 130 3.57 15.33 23.06
N ARG A 131 4.42 15.82 23.98
CA ARG A 131 3.96 16.54 25.19
C ARG A 131 3.32 17.90 24.86
N LYS A 132 3.60 18.47 23.68
CA LYS A 132 2.99 19.72 23.23
C LYS A 132 1.57 19.46 22.76
N SER A 133 0.63 20.30 23.21
CA SER A 133 -0.80 20.15 22.90
C SER A 133 -1.10 20.00 21.40
N LEU A 134 -0.46 20.82 20.56
CA LEU A 134 -0.67 20.76 19.12
C LEU A 134 -0.21 19.43 18.50
N VAL A 135 0.98 18.95 18.86
CA VAL A 135 1.53 17.69 18.36
C VAL A 135 0.71 16.51 18.88
N HIS A 136 0.30 16.56 20.15
CA HIS A 136 -0.61 15.57 20.74
C HIS A 136 -1.91 15.43 19.95
N GLU A 137 -2.57 16.56 19.66
CA GLU A 137 -3.82 16.58 18.89
C GLU A 137 -3.62 16.10 17.45
N ILE A 138 -2.48 16.41 16.84
CA ILE A 138 -2.12 15.87 15.52
C ILE A 138 -2.02 14.34 15.57
N VAL A 139 -1.25 13.79 16.52
CA VAL A 139 -1.12 12.33 16.69
C VAL A 139 -2.48 11.68 16.98
N ARG A 140 -3.33 12.35 17.77
CA ARG A 140 -4.70 11.89 18.05
C ARG A 140 -5.53 11.78 16.76
N LEU A 141 -5.55 12.81 15.91
CA LEU A 141 -6.29 12.76 14.64
C LEU A 141 -5.71 11.71 13.69
N VAL A 142 -4.38 11.63 13.54
CA VAL A 142 -3.73 10.63 12.69
C VAL A 142 -4.00 9.21 13.19
N SER A 143 -4.15 9.01 14.50
CA SER A 143 -4.57 7.71 15.05
C SER A 143 -6.00 7.35 14.65
N GLU A 144 -6.91 8.32 14.55
CA GLU A 144 -8.28 8.07 14.12
C GLU A 144 -8.30 7.64 12.64
N ASP A 145 -7.52 8.31 11.80
CA ASP A 145 -7.35 7.91 10.39
C ASP A 145 -6.76 6.51 10.27
N TYR A 146 -5.71 6.21 11.03
CA TYR A 146 -5.06 4.90 10.99
C TYR A 146 -6.02 3.78 11.39
N ARG A 147 -6.92 4.03 12.37
CA ARG A 147 -7.94 3.05 12.74
C ARG A 147 -8.90 2.79 11.57
N SER A 148 -9.24 3.81 10.77
CA SER A 148 -10.02 3.63 9.54
C SER A 148 -9.23 2.87 8.48
N VAL A 149 -7.96 3.19 8.27
CA VAL A 149 -7.07 2.47 7.35
C VAL A 149 -6.96 0.99 7.73
N GLN A 150 -6.78 0.67 9.01
CA GLN A 150 -6.74 -0.72 9.49
C GLN A 150 -8.02 -1.50 9.15
N ARG A 151 -9.20 -0.86 9.27
CA ARG A 151 -10.47 -1.49 8.88
C ARG A 151 -10.52 -1.75 7.38
N GLU A 152 -10.08 -0.81 6.56
CA GLU A 152 -10.07 -0.97 5.10
C GLU A 152 -9.04 -2.02 4.63
N ILE A 153 -7.87 -2.09 5.27
CA ILE A 153 -6.88 -3.16 5.06
C ILE A 153 -7.51 -4.51 5.41
N PHE A 154 -8.15 -4.62 6.58
CA PHE A 154 -8.79 -5.86 7.02
C PHE A 154 -9.72 -6.40 5.95
N VAL A 155 -10.62 -5.55 5.44
CA VAL A 155 -11.63 -5.97 4.45
C VAL A 155 -10.98 -6.44 3.14
N ARG A 156 -9.96 -5.73 2.62
CA ARG A 156 -9.25 -6.12 1.39
C ARG A 156 -8.46 -7.40 1.54
N VAL A 157 -7.79 -7.57 2.68
CA VAL A 157 -7.02 -8.78 3.00
C VAL A 157 -7.97 -9.97 3.12
N THR A 158 -9.13 -9.82 3.77
CA THR A 158 -10.15 -10.87 3.83
C THR A 158 -10.65 -11.26 2.43
N GLU A 159 -11.00 -10.28 1.59
CA GLU A 159 -11.52 -10.56 0.25
C GLU A 159 -10.47 -11.22 -0.67
N LEU A 160 -9.26 -10.66 -0.73
CA LEU A 160 -8.15 -11.23 -1.50
C LEU A 160 -7.74 -12.60 -0.96
N GLY A 161 -7.82 -12.80 0.36
CA GLY A 161 -7.62 -14.08 1.02
C GLY A 161 -8.63 -15.14 0.58
N ALA A 162 -9.92 -14.78 0.51
CA ALA A 162 -10.97 -15.67 0.01
C ALA A 162 -10.78 -16.03 -1.48
N ARG A 163 -10.23 -15.11 -2.27
CA ARG A 163 -9.95 -15.30 -3.70
C ARG A 163 -8.59 -15.92 -4.01
N MET A 164 -7.84 -16.35 -3.01
CA MET A 164 -6.42 -16.71 -3.16
C MET A 164 -6.14 -17.82 -4.19
N ALA A 165 -7.07 -18.76 -4.36
CA ALA A 165 -6.97 -19.82 -5.36
C ALA A 165 -6.98 -19.27 -6.80
N SER A 166 -7.69 -18.16 -7.05
CA SER A 166 -7.86 -17.55 -8.37
C SER A 166 -6.75 -16.56 -8.75
N LEU A 167 -5.95 -16.11 -7.78
CA LEU A 167 -4.86 -15.15 -8.02
C LEU A 167 -3.79 -15.77 -8.93
N SER A 168 -3.30 -15.00 -9.89
CA SER A 168 -2.08 -15.31 -10.65
C SER A 168 -0.85 -15.32 -9.74
N TRP A 169 0.27 -15.83 -10.26
CA TRP A 169 1.54 -15.82 -9.51
C TRP A 169 1.99 -14.39 -9.19
N SER A 170 1.87 -13.46 -10.16
CA SER A 170 2.22 -12.04 -9.97
C SER A 170 1.31 -11.34 -8.97
N GLU A 171 0.01 -11.61 -8.97
CA GLU A 171 -0.91 -11.06 -7.98
C GLU A 171 -0.61 -11.60 -6.57
N CYS A 172 -0.23 -12.89 -6.45
CA CYS A 172 0.19 -13.43 -5.16
C CYS A 172 1.47 -12.76 -4.63
N THR A 173 2.46 -12.50 -5.49
CA THR A 173 3.71 -11.85 -5.06
C THR A 173 3.50 -10.38 -4.72
N GLU A 174 2.67 -9.66 -5.48
CA GLU A 174 2.24 -8.30 -5.17
C GLU A 174 1.50 -8.24 -3.82
N PHE A 175 0.56 -9.15 -3.60
CA PHE A 175 -0.16 -9.24 -2.33
C PHE A 175 0.78 -9.53 -1.16
N LEU A 176 1.69 -10.49 -1.31
CA LEU A 176 2.67 -10.83 -0.28
C LEU A 176 3.60 -9.65 0.03
N SER A 177 3.99 -8.87 -0.99
CA SER A 177 4.77 -7.64 -0.83
C SER A 177 4.03 -6.61 0.03
N CYS A 178 2.75 -6.36 -0.26
CA CYS A 178 1.90 -5.47 0.54
C CYS A 178 1.81 -5.94 2.01
N ILE A 179 1.59 -7.24 2.22
CA ILE A 179 1.52 -7.84 3.56
C ILE A 179 2.85 -7.67 4.33
N ASN A 180 3.98 -7.97 3.71
CA ASN A 180 5.30 -7.82 4.34
C ASN A 180 5.60 -6.36 4.71
N ARG A 181 5.27 -5.42 3.84
CA ARG A 181 5.44 -3.98 4.10
C ARG A 181 4.58 -3.50 5.26
N PHE A 182 3.34 -3.96 5.32
CA PHE A 182 2.44 -3.63 6.43
C PHE A 182 2.89 -4.23 7.77
N GLU A 183 3.43 -5.45 7.78
CA GLU A 183 4.04 -5.99 8.99
C GLU A 183 5.29 -5.20 9.40
N GLY A 184 6.12 -4.79 8.44
CA GLY A 184 7.36 -4.04 8.69
C GLY A 184 7.15 -2.65 9.32
N CYS A 185 5.95 -2.06 9.23
CA CYS A 185 5.66 -0.79 9.88
C CYS A 185 5.10 -0.93 11.32
N LYS A 186 4.73 -2.14 11.75
CA LYS A 186 4.03 -2.39 13.02
C LYS A 186 4.74 -1.77 14.24
N ASP A 187 6.02 -2.06 14.44
CA ASP A 187 6.75 -1.63 15.64
C ASP A 187 6.97 -0.11 15.65
N ARG A 188 7.26 0.48 14.47
CA ARG A 188 7.42 1.93 14.32
C ARG A 188 6.13 2.67 14.63
N ILE A 189 4.99 2.16 14.18
CA ILE A 189 3.67 2.72 14.51
C ILE A 189 3.36 2.55 16.01
N ALA A 190 3.72 1.41 16.61
CA ALA A 190 3.48 1.14 18.02
C ALA A 190 4.23 2.15 18.93
N VAL A 191 5.44 2.56 18.54
CA VAL A 191 6.21 3.60 19.23
C VAL A 191 5.47 4.95 19.22
N LEU A 192 4.89 5.35 18.08
CA LEU A 192 4.16 6.61 17.96
C LEU A 192 2.82 6.59 18.71
N LEU A 193 2.06 5.52 18.57
CA LEU A 193 0.66 5.47 19.01
C LEU A 193 0.46 4.84 20.39
N VAL A 194 1.50 4.33 21.03
CA VAL A 194 1.47 3.74 22.39
C VAL A 194 0.29 2.78 22.55
N ASN A 195 0.11 1.88 21.57
CA ASN A 195 -0.93 0.85 21.56
C ASN A 195 -2.40 1.35 21.53
N ARG A 196 -2.66 2.63 21.25
CA ARG A 196 -4.02 3.18 21.12
C ARG A 196 -4.89 2.47 20.06
N ASN A 197 -4.24 1.85 19.08
CA ASN A 197 -4.88 1.17 17.93
C ASN A 197 -4.47 -0.30 17.82
N ARG A 198 -4.45 -1.00 18.96
CA ARG A 198 -4.19 -2.43 19.00
C ARG A 198 -5.35 -3.16 18.29
N ASN A 199 -5.03 -3.84 17.20
CA ASN A 199 -5.98 -4.57 16.37
C ASN A 199 -5.45 -6.00 16.20
N ASP A 200 -5.54 -6.77 17.28
CA ASP A 200 -4.97 -8.13 17.35
C ASP A 200 -5.61 -9.05 16.29
N ASP A 201 -6.90 -8.86 15.99
CA ASP A 201 -7.61 -9.59 14.94
C ASP A 201 -7.02 -9.33 13.54
N LEU A 202 -6.74 -8.07 13.20
CA LEU A 202 -6.07 -7.73 11.94
C LEU A 202 -4.70 -8.38 11.86
N TRP A 203 -3.90 -8.31 12.92
CA TRP A 203 -2.57 -8.92 12.89
C TRP A 203 -2.62 -10.46 12.81
N GLY A 204 -3.63 -11.09 13.41
CA GLY A 204 -3.93 -12.51 13.23
C GLY A 204 -4.23 -12.85 11.77
N LEU A 205 -5.14 -12.09 11.14
CA LEU A 205 -5.50 -12.23 9.73
C LEU A 205 -4.30 -12.05 8.79
N ILE A 206 -3.48 -11.04 9.03
CA ILE A 206 -2.27 -10.75 8.25
C ILE A 206 -1.30 -11.93 8.30
N LYS A 207 -1.05 -12.47 9.51
CA LYS A 207 -0.15 -13.62 9.71
C LYS A 207 -0.66 -14.87 9.00
N GLU A 208 -1.96 -15.17 9.12
CA GLU A 208 -2.59 -16.31 8.45
C GLU A 208 -2.51 -16.17 6.92
N THR A 209 -2.91 -14.99 6.41
CA THR A 209 -2.91 -14.71 4.97
C THR A 209 -1.51 -14.81 4.38
N LYS A 210 -0.48 -14.32 5.08
CA LYS A 210 0.91 -14.45 4.69
C LYS A 210 1.33 -15.91 4.52
N ALA A 211 1.04 -16.76 5.51
CA ALA A 211 1.39 -18.18 5.44
C ALA A 211 0.70 -18.87 4.25
N ASN A 212 -0.57 -18.56 4.03
CA ASN A 212 -1.33 -19.09 2.89
C ASN A 212 -0.77 -18.62 1.55
N LEU A 213 -0.33 -17.35 1.44
CA LEU A 213 0.28 -16.80 0.23
C LEU A 213 1.61 -17.48 -0.11
N VAL A 214 2.49 -17.67 0.88
CA VAL A 214 3.76 -18.37 0.68
C VAL A 214 3.52 -19.78 0.13
N ALA A 215 2.62 -20.53 0.77
CA ALA A 215 2.26 -21.88 0.30
C ALA A 215 1.62 -21.87 -1.09
N ALA A 216 0.81 -20.86 -1.42
CA ALA A 216 0.19 -20.73 -2.74
C ALA A 216 1.21 -20.42 -3.86
N ILE A 217 2.21 -19.58 -3.57
CA ILE A 217 3.28 -19.23 -4.50
C ILE A 217 4.15 -20.47 -4.79
N GLU A 218 4.58 -21.20 -3.75
CA GLU A 218 5.37 -22.42 -3.90
C GLU A 218 4.65 -23.49 -4.73
N LYS A 219 3.35 -23.70 -4.48
CA LYS A 219 2.52 -24.63 -5.27
C LYS A 219 2.45 -24.24 -6.74
N LYS A 220 2.33 -22.93 -7.05
CA LYS A 220 2.27 -22.42 -8.43
C LYS A 220 3.63 -22.54 -9.13
N GLU A 221 4.72 -22.28 -8.43
CA GLU A 221 6.08 -22.43 -8.94
C GLU A 221 6.39 -23.90 -9.30
N ASN A 222 6.03 -24.83 -8.42
CA ASN A 222 6.25 -26.27 -8.65
C ASN A 222 5.43 -26.80 -9.84
N LYS A 223 4.18 -26.33 -9.99
CA LYS A 223 3.37 -26.65 -11.18
C LYS A 223 4.00 -26.12 -12.47
N GLY A 224 4.53 -24.90 -12.45
CA GLY A 224 5.25 -24.32 -13.60
C GLY A 224 6.46 -25.17 -13.99
N LYS A 225 7.28 -25.58 -13.01
CA LYS A 225 8.43 -26.47 -13.24
C LYS A 225 8.01 -27.83 -13.83
N MET A 226 6.94 -28.44 -13.32
CA MET A 226 6.43 -29.71 -13.85
C MET A 226 5.93 -29.59 -15.29
N VAL A 227 5.24 -28.50 -15.64
CA VAL A 227 4.77 -28.26 -17.01
C VAL A 227 5.96 -28.08 -17.96
N VAL A 228 6.99 -27.34 -17.56
CA VAL A 228 8.21 -27.14 -18.37
C VAL A 228 8.95 -28.47 -18.60
N VAL A 229 9.07 -29.31 -17.56
CA VAL A 229 9.66 -30.65 -17.69
C VAL A 229 8.81 -31.52 -18.63
N ALA A 230 7.50 -31.54 -18.47
CA ALA A 230 6.61 -32.29 -19.35
C ALA A 230 6.67 -31.82 -20.83
N THR A 231 6.81 -30.51 -21.07
CA THR A 231 6.99 -29.98 -22.43
C THR A 231 8.35 -30.34 -23.01
N ALA A 232 9.42 -30.33 -22.20
CA ALA A 232 10.76 -30.74 -22.63
C ALA A 232 10.83 -32.26 -22.91
N ASP A 233 10.14 -33.07 -22.10
CA ASP A 233 9.99 -34.52 -22.33
C ASP A 233 9.17 -34.80 -23.59
N ASN A 234 8.17 -33.97 -23.90
CA ASN A 234 7.37 -34.12 -25.11
C ASN A 234 8.12 -33.66 -26.38
N GLU A 235 8.90 -32.58 -26.30
CA GLU A 235 9.80 -32.15 -27.39
C GLU A 235 10.92 -33.16 -27.65
N SER A 236 11.52 -33.72 -26.60
CA SER A 236 12.53 -34.78 -26.74
C SER A 236 11.95 -36.10 -27.27
N ASN A 237 10.71 -36.46 -26.89
CA ASN A 237 9.96 -37.57 -27.48
C ASN A 237 9.60 -37.32 -28.97
N ASN A 238 9.30 -36.08 -29.35
CA ASN A 238 9.06 -35.72 -30.75
C ASN A 238 10.35 -35.78 -31.59
N LEU A 239 11.51 -35.41 -31.03
CA LEU A 239 12.82 -35.59 -31.67
C LEU A 239 13.25 -37.06 -31.78
N THR A 240 12.85 -37.92 -30.83
CA THR A 240 13.08 -39.38 -30.95
C THR A 240 12.17 -40.03 -32.00
N ARG A 241 10.95 -39.53 -32.20
CA ARG A 241 10.08 -39.96 -33.31
C ARG A 241 10.60 -39.53 -34.69
N PHE A 242 11.16 -38.33 -34.80
CA PHE A 242 11.78 -37.86 -36.06
C PHE A 242 13.06 -38.65 -36.42
N SER A 243 13.84 -39.08 -35.42
CA SER A 243 15.05 -39.91 -35.66
C SER A 243 14.75 -41.39 -35.92
N GLN A 244 13.52 -41.87 -35.64
CA GLN A 244 13.09 -43.22 -36.03
C GLN A 244 12.67 -43.34 -37.50
N LEU A 245 12.37 -42.23 -38.19
CA LEU A 245 12.06 -42.22 -39.62
C LEU A 245 13.31 -42.27 -40.54
N PHE A 246 14.52 -42.15 -39.99
CA PHE A 246 15.77 -42.18 -40.75
C PHE A 246 16.75 -43.28 -40.30
N ARG A 247 16.25 -44.46 -39.91
CA ARG A 247 17.10 -45.66 -39.95
C ARG A 247 17.20 -46.15 -41.39
N LEU A 248 18.26 -45.70 -42.05
CA LEU A 248 18.77 -46.18 -43.33
C LEU A 248 18.64 -47.71 -43.46
N ALA A 249 17.85 -48.16 -44.42
CA ALA A 249 17.88 -49.54 -44.90
C ALA A 249 19.22 -49.77 -45.64
N PRO A 250 19.98 -50.83 -45.34
CA PRO A 250 21.17 -51.17 -46.09
C PRO A 250 20.77 -51.95 -47.34
N SER A 251 20.52 -51.25 -48.44
CA SER A 251 20.80 -51.67 -49.82
C SER A 251 19.99 -50.83 -50.80
N GLY A 252 20.68 -50.35 -51.84
CA GLY A 252 20.13 -49.44 -52.81
C GLY A 252 19.12 -50.08 -53.76
N ARG A 253 18.05 -49.33 -54.04
CA ARG A 253 17.54 -49.02 -55.38
C ARG A 253 16.38 -48.05 -55.24
N TRP A 254 16.43 -46.97 -56.01
CA TRP A 254 15.32 -46.05 -56.21
C TRP A 254 14.38 -46.63 -57.27
N VAL A 255 13.07 -46.65 -57.00
CA VAL A 255 12.04 -46.75 -58.03
C VAL A 255 10.99 -45.69 -57.72
N GLU A 256 10.78 -44.80 -58.68
CA GLU A 256 9.71 -43.80 -58.71
C GLU A 256 8.35 -44.47 -58.89
N PHE A 257 7.34 -44.04 -58.13
CA PHE A 257 5.97 -43.75 -58.58
C PHE A 257 5.34 -42.75 -57.62
#